data_AF-A0A7X8ZS57-F1
#
_entry.id   AF-A0A7X8ZS57-F1
#
_cell.length_a   1.000
_cell.length_b   1.000
_cell.length_c   1.000
_cell.angle_alpha   90.00
_cell.angle_beta   90.00
_cell.angle_gamma   90.00
#
_symmetry.space_group_name_H-M   'P 1'
#
loop_
_entity.id
_entity.type
_entity.pdbx_description
1 polymer ?
#
loop_
_entity_poly.entity_id
_entity_poly.type
_entity_poly.pdbx_seq_one_letter_code
_entity_poly.pdbx_strand_id
1 'polypeptide(L)'
;MKKFFIILSYFICVSLQAQDLPTKPENGYSFPIGTKFTLRLHPVDSVNFDISVVELEAFTEIIDSYDNGYLFSDKGEDNTITFYFCFATSVKTEEEKEKNMKIHLIFKNYAKVPLKYMSDIQKIENGNFESTSNVGVFPDAKGTEIWSEMIYTIGLYDMI
;
A
#
# COMPACT_ATOMS: atom_id res chain seq x y z
N MET A 1 24.05 -11.32 35.18
CA MET A 1 22.70 -10.73 35.34
C MET A 1 22.46 -9.49 34.48
N LYS A 2 23.43 -8.55 34.31
CA LYS A 2 23.27 -7.38 33.43
C LYS A 2 23.08 -7.68 31.93
N LYS A 3 23.63 -8.79 31.41
CA LYS A 3 23.51 -9.17 29.98
C LYS A 3 22.13 -9.72 29.59
N PHE A 4 21.37 -10.28 30.54
CA PHE A 4 20.01 -10.76 30.27
C PHE A 4 19.00 -9.62 30.12
N PHE A 5 19.22 -8.49 30.80
CA PHE A 5 18.36 -7.31 30.69
C PHE A 5 18.43 -6.64 29.30
N ILE A 6 19.58 -6.71 28.62
CA ILE A 6 19.74 -6.12 27.28
C ILE A 6 19.01 -6.95 26.22
N ILE A 7 18.99 -8.27 26.36
CA ILE A 7 18.26 -9.17 25.43
C ILE A 7 16.75 -9.01 25.62
N LEU A 8 16.28 -8.83 26.86
CA LEU A 8 14.85 -8.61 27.15
C LEU A 8 14.37 -7.25 26.63
N SER A 9 15.21 -6.22 26.69
CA SER A 9 14.93 -4.89 26.11
C SER A 9 14.82 -4.92 24.59
N TYR A 10 15.59 -5.78 23.91
CA TYR A 10 15.54 -5.88 22.44
C TYR A 10 14.24 -6.53 21.95
N PHE A 11 13.67 -7.47 22.70
CA PHE A 11 12.41 -8.14 22.35
C PHE A 11 11.19 -7.24 22.50
N ILE A 12 11.18 -6.30 23.45
CA ILE A 12 10.05 -5.41 23.70
C ILE A 12 9.85 -4.39 22.57
N CYS A 13 10.92 -4.01 21.85
CA CYS A 13 10.80 -3.09 20.71
C CYS A 13 10.14 -3.75 19.47
N VAL A 14 10.20 -5.07 19.32
CA VAL A 14 9.63 -5.76 18.15
C VAL A 14 8.12 -5.97 18.28
N SER A 15 7.57 -5.93 19.50
CA SER A 15 6.14 -6.12 19.75
C SER A 15 5.27 -4.88 19.52
N LEU A 16 5.86 -3.69 19.29
CA LEU A 16 5.09 -2.46 19.03
C LEU A 16 4.61 -2.32 17.58
N GLN A 17 4.93 -3.27 16.70
CA GLN A 17 4.46 -3.30 15.32
C GLN A 17 3.37 -4.33 15.04
N ALA A 18 2.86 -5.02 16.07
CA ALA A 18 1.62 -5.76 15.94
C ALA A 18 0.45 -4.76 15.95
N GLN A 19 0.17 -4.12 14.81
CA GLN A 19 -1.17 -3.60 14.58
C GLN A 19 -2.12 -4.79 14.71
N ASP A 20 -3.11 -4.70 15.58
CA ASP A 20 -4.17 -5.70 15.66
C ASP A 20 -4.92 -5.70 14.33
N LEU A 21 -4.54 -6.62 13.45
CA LEU A 21 -5.21 -6.89 12.19
C LEU A 21 -6.30 -7.95 12.42
N PRO A 22 -7.48 -7.80 11.80
CA PRO A 22 -7.89 -6.66 10.98
C PRO A 22 -8.16 -5.40 11.83
N THR A 23 -7.89 -4.23 11.27
CA THR A 23 -8.27 -2.96 11.93
C THR A 23 -9.79 -2.79 11.96
N LYS A 24 -10.28 -1.86 12.77
CA LYS A 24 -11.70 -1.45 12.73
C LYS A 24 -12.02 -0.76 11.38
N PRO A 25 -13.25 -0.87 10.86
CA PRO A 25 -13.66 -0.09 9.70
C PRO A 25 -13.54 1.42 9.96
N GLU A 26 -12.90 2.15 9.05
CA GLU A 26 -12.69 3.61 9.10
C GLU A 26 -12.72 4.21 7.69
N ASN A 27 -12.95 5.51 7.61
CA ASN A 27 -12.89 6.27 6.36
C ASN A 27 -11.46 6.72 6.04
N GLY A 28 -10.55 5.75 5.96
CA GLY A 28 -9.22 5.98 5.41
C GLY A 28 -8.06 5.52 6.27
N TYR A 29 -6.95 5.25 5.59
CA TYR A 29 -5.68 4.83 6.18
C TYR A 29 -4.51 5.43 5.39
N SER A 30 -3.34 5.46 6.01
CA SER A 30 -2.10 5.86 5.35
C SER A 30 -1.03 4.77 5.45
N PHE A 31 -0.21 4.68 4.40
CA PHE A 31 0.76 3.62 4.20
C PHE A 31 2.09 4.21 3.76
N PRO A 32 3.21 3.88 4.43
CA PRO A 32 4.51 4.31 3.99
C PRO A 32 4.96 3.54 2.75
N ILE A 33 5.86 4.13 1.97
CA ILE A 33 6.54 3.46 0.86
C ILE A 33 7.27 2.21 1.35
N GLY A 34 7.27 1.17 0.53
CA GLY A 34 7.82 -0.12 0.86
C GLY A 34 6.85 -0.99 1.67
N THR A 35 5.55 -0.90 1.40
CA THR A 35 4.53 -1.72 2.04
C THR A 35 3.65 -2.45 1.04
N LYS A 36 3.25 -3.68 1.40
CA LYS A 36 2.07 -4.34 0.85
C LYS A 36 0.96 -4.25 1.88
N PHE A 37 -0.22 -3.89 1.43
CA PHE A 37 -1.41 -3.84 2.28
C PHE A 37 -2.66 -4.30 1.53
N THR A 38 -3.56 -4.94 2.26
CA THR A 38 -4.85 -5.38 1.73
C THR A 38 -5.97 -4.68 2.51
N LEU A 39 -6.85 -4.00 1.78
CA LEU A 39 -8.03 -3.34 2.32
C LEU A 39 -9.24 -4.23 2.13
N ARG A 40 -10.07 -4.37 3.16
CA ARG A 40 -11.42 -4.93 3.06
C ARG A 40 -12.46 -3.82 3.01
N LEU A 41 -13.40 -3.95 2.09
CA LEU A 41 -14.49 -3.00 1.90
C LEU A 41 -15.69 -3.39 2.77
N HIS A 42 -16.22 -2.41 3.49
CA HIS A 42 -17.41 -2.53 4.33
C HIS A 42 -18.47 -1.58 3.79
N PRO A 43 -19.52 -2.07 3.10
CA PRO A 43 -20.57 -1.21 2.59
C PRO A 43 -21.24 -0.44 3.73
N VAL A 44 -21.22 0.89 3.64
CA VAL A 44 -21.98 1.78 4.53
C VAL A 44 -23.36 2.01 3.95
N ASP A 45 -23.44 2.16 2.63
CA ASP A 45 -24.68 2.22 1.86
C ASP A 45 -24.50 1.61 0.46
N SER A 46 -25.33 2.01 -0.52
CA SER A 46 -25.28 1.48 -1.89
C SER A 46 -24.05 1.90 -2.69
N VAL A 47 -23.32 2.93 -2.26
CA VAL A 47 -22.16 3.49 -2.97
C VAL A 47 -20.96 3.69 -2.05
N ASN A 48 -21.14 4.01 -0.78
CA ASN A 48 -20.04 4.33 0.12
C ASN A 48 -19.51 3.11 0.88
N PHE A 49 -18.20 3.10 1.12
CA PHE A 49 -17.51 2.04 1.86
C PHE A 49 -16.59 2.60 2.95
N ASP A 50 -16.68 2.02 4.14
CA ASP A 50 -15.59 2.06 5.10
C ASP A 50 -14.56 0.98 4.75
N ILE A 51 -13.32 1.16 5.20
CA ILE A 51 -12.25 0.20 4.95
C ILE A 51 -11.63 -0.32 6.23
N SER A 52 -11.18 -1.58 6.22
CA SER A 52 -10.31 -2.15 7.24
C SER A 52 -9.03 -2.64 6.61
N VAL A 53 -7.90 -2.48 7.28
CA VAL A 53 -6.64 -3.13 6.87
C VAL A 53 -6.66 -4.55 7.40
N VAL A 54 -6.61 -5.54 6.50
CA VAL A 54 -6.65 -6.96 6.85
C VAL A 54 -5.27 -7.63 6.71
N GLU A 55 -4.38 -7.01 5.97
CA GLU A 55 -2.99 -7.43 5.78
C GLU A 55 -2.12 -6.18 5.67
N LEU A 56 -0.98 -6.18 6.35
CA LEU A 56 0.04 -5.14 6.26
C LEU A 56 1.41 -5.79 6.46
N GLU A 57 2.27 -5.69 5.46
CA GLU A 57 3.63 -6.24 5.49
C GLU A 57 4.63 -5.29 4.85
N ALA A 58 5.89 -5.40 5.27
CA ALA A 58 6.98 -4.70 4.62
C ALA A 58 7.25 -5.32 3.24
N PHE A 59 7.47 -4.47 2.24
CA PHE A 59 7.76 -4.86 0.86
C PHE A 59 8.90 -4.01 0.31
N THR A 60 10.13 -4.51 0.42
CA THR A 60 11.35 -3.77 0.06
C THR A 60 11.90 -4.12 -1.32
N GLU A 61 11.19 -4.96 -2.09
CA GLU A 61 11.62 -5.37 -3.41
C GLU A 61 11.45 -4.23 -4.42
N ILE A 62 12.46 -4.05 -5.28
CA ILE A 62 12.35 -3.20 -6.47
C ILE A 62 11.85 -4.08 -7.60
N ILE A 63 10.68 -3.75 -8.13
CA ILE A 63 9.99 -4.57 -9.13
C ILE A 63 10.19 -4.05 -10.56
N ASP A 64 9.87 -4.89 -11.55
CA ASP A 64 9.79 -4.45 -12.94
C ASP A 64 8.48 -3.67 -13.17
N SER A 65 8.58 -2.50 -13.82
CA SER A 65 7.42 -1.65 -14.09
C SER A 65 6.38 -2.28 -15.04
N TYR A 66 6.78 -3.24 -15.88
CA TYR A 66 5.94 -3.89 -16.88
C TYR A 66 5.61 -5.34 -16.51
N ASP A 67 6.57 -6.08 -15.97
CA ASP A 67 6.41 -7.47 -15.54
C ASP A 67 6.23 -7.57 -14.02
N ASN A 68 5.03 -7.22 -13.55
CA ASN A 68 4.64 -7.27 -12.13
C ASN A 68 3.33 -8.05 -11.89
N GLY A 69 2.92 -8.86 -12.86
CA GLY A 69 1.74 -9.72 -12.73
C GLY A 69 1.88 -10.75 -11.61
N TYR A 70 3.10 -11.21 -11.35
CA TYR A 70 3.41 -12.21 -10.32
C TYR A 70 3.10 -11.74 -8.89
N LEU A 71 2.95 -10.43 -8.66
CA LEU A 71 2.63 -9.86 -7.35
C LEU A 71 1.22 -10.23 -6.87
N PHE A 72 0.32 -10.59 -7.79
CA PHE A 72 -1.08 -10.83 -7.46
C PHE A 72 -1.48 -12.25 -7.79
N SER A 73 -2.23 -12.86 -6.88
CA SER A 73 -2.95 -14.09 -7.19
C SER A 73 -4.06 -13.81 -8.21
N ASP A 74 -4.39 -14.82 -9.03
CA ASP A 74 -5.52 -14.74 -9.94
C ASP A 74 -6.83 -14.51 -9.18
N LYS A 75 -6.99 -15.19 -8.04
CA LYS A 75 -8.10 -15.06 -7.10
C LYS A 75 -7.60 -14.56 -5.76
N GLY A 76 -8.17 -13.45 -5.31
CA GLY A 76 -7.98 -12.91 -3.96
C GLY A 76 -9.22 -13.16 -3.11
N GLU A 77 -9.24 -12.55 -1.93
CA GLU A 77 -10.40 -12.60 -1.06
C GLU A 77 -11.49 -11.64 -1.55
N ASP A 78 -12.75 -12.09 -1.55
CA ASP A 78 -13.89 -11.27 -1.98
C ASP A 78 -13.97 -9.95 -1.21
N ASN A 79 -14.33 -8.88 -1.91
CA ASN A 79 -14.45 -7.51 -1.36
C ASN A 79 -13.16 -6.96 -0.75
N THR A 80 -12.01 -7.36 -1.31
CA THR A 80 -10.72 -6.80 -0.95
C THR A 80 -10.02 -6.13 -2.12
N ILE A 81 -9.08 -5.25 -1.80
CA ILE A 81 -8.15 -4.66 -2.75
C ILE A 81 -6.76 -4.79 -2.15
N THR A 82 -5.84 -5.41 -2.89
CA THR A 82 -4.43 -5.52 -2.49
C THR A 82 -3.62 -4.47 -3.21
N PHE A 83 -2.73 -3.81 -2.48
CA PHE A 83 -1.83 -2.76 -2.96
C PHE A 83 -0.38 -3.13 -2.64
N TYR A 84 0.50 -2.71 -3.54
CA TYR A 84 1.95 -2.65 -3.37
C TYR A 84 2.38 -1.22 -3.60
N PHE A 85 2.90 -0.57 -2.56
CA PHE A 85 3.45 0.77 -2.65
C PHE A 85 4.97 0.67 -2.57
N CYS A 86 5.65 0.78 -3.71
CA CYS A 86 7.05 0.36 -3.83
C CYS A 86 7.81 1.11 -4.93
N PHE A 87 9.12 0.86 -5.00
CA PHE A 87 9.95 1.29 -6.11
C PHE A 87 9.83 0.33 -7.28
N ALA A 88 9.74 0.86 -8.49
CA ALA A 88 9.80 0.07 -9.71
C ALA A 88 10.73 0.71 -10.74
N THR A 89 11.25 -0.11 -11.63
CA THR A 89 12.11 0.32 -12.74
C THR A 89 11.84 -0.56 -13.97
N SER A 90 12.07 -0.01 -15.16
CA SER A 90 11.95 -0.74 -16.42
C SER A 90 13.30 -1.26 -16.94
N VAL A 91 14.39 -1.01 -16.23
CA VAL A 91 15.75 -1.18 -16.74
C VAL A 91 16.51 -2.26 -15.97
N LYS A 92 17.36 -3.01 -16.69
CA LYS A 92 18.06 -4.20 -16.16
C LYS A 92 19.46 -3.91 -15.62
N THR A 93 20.08 -2.79 -15.98
CA THR A 93 21.44 -2.44 -15.53
C THR A 93 21.39 -1.62 -14.24
N GLU A 94 22.28 -1.91 -13.28
CA GLU A 94 22.28 -1.21 -11.98
C GLU A 94 22.46 0.31 -12.11
N GLU A 95 23.26 0.78 -13.07
CA GLU A 95 23.51 2.21 -13.28
C GLU A 95 22.26 2.96 -13.80
N GLU A 96 21.45 2.31 -14.63
CA GLU A 96 20.22 2.92 -15.16
C GLU A 96 19.05 2.75 -14.20
N LYS A 97 19.06 1.73 -13.34
CA LYS A 97 18.01 1.48 -12.35
C LYS A 97 17.82 2.70 -11.46
N GLU A 98 18.89 3.23 -10.87
CA GLU A 98 18.81 4.37 -9.94
C GLU A 98 18.23 5.62 -10.61
N LYS A 99 18.60 5.88 -11.88
CA LYS A 99 18.12 7.05 -12.65
C LYS A 99 16.67 6.93 -13.12
N ASN A 100 16.19 5.70 -13.35
CA ASN A 100 14.85 5.44 -13.89
C ASN A 100 13.87 4.90 -12.85
N MET A 101 14.31 4.77 -11.60
CA MET A 101 13.49 4.30 -10.50
C MET A 101 12.35 5.30 -10.25
N LYS A 102 11.14 4.76 -10.15
CA LYS A 102 9.92 5.53 -9.88
C LYS A 102 9.17 4.91 -8.73
N ILE A 103 8.32 5.72 -8.11
CA ILE A 103 7.37 5.24 -7.12
C ILE A 103 6.15 4.71 -7.84
N HIS A 104 5.73 3.51 -7.46
CA HIS A 104 4.56 2.83 -8.00
C HIS A 104 3.60 2.47 -6.87
N LEU A 105 2.31 2.77 -7.07
CA LEU A 105 1.22 2.13 -6.35
C LEU A 105 0.53 1.18 -7.32
N ILE A 106 0.76 -0.11 -7.15
CA ILE A 106 0.15 -1.15 -8.00
C ILE A 106 -0.89 -1.87 -7.17
N PHE A 107 -2.04 -2.14 -7.77
CA PHE A 107 -3.15 -2.72 -7.05
C PHE A 107 -4.00 -3.64 -7.89
N LYS A 108 -4.74 -4.53 -7.23
CA LYS A 108 -5.74 -5.39 -7.87
C LYS A 108 -7.03 -5.39 -7.04
N ASN A 109 -8.15 -5.15 -7.72
CA ASN A 109 -9.48 -5.24 -7.12
C ASN A 109 -9.98 -6.68 -7.17
N TYR A 110 -10.32 -7.25 -6.02
CA TYR A 110 -11.03 -8.53 -5.93
C TYR A 110 -12.51 -8.35 -5.57
N ALA A 111 -12.98 -7.10 -5.48
CA ALA A 111 -14.40 -6.79 -5.39
C ALA A 111 -15.06 -6.74 -6.78
N LYS A 112 -16.37 -6.97 -6.79
CA LYS A 112 -17.18 -6.93 -8.02
C LYS A 112 -17.62 -5.52 -8.44
N VAL A 113 -17.21 -4.50 -7.69
CA VAL A 113 -17.62 -3.11 -7.88
C VAL A 113 -16.42 -2.25 -8.24
N PRO A 114 -16.54 -1.36 -9.24
CA PRO A 114 -15.53 -0.33 -9.47
C PRO A 114 -15.57 0.65 -8.31
N LEU A 115 -14.39 1.15 -7.93
CA LEU A 115 -14.25 2.07 -6.81
C LEU A 115 -13.46 3.29 -7.23
N LYS A 116 -13.94 4.43 -6.79
CA LYS A 116 -13.19 5.68 -6.73
C LYS A 116 -12.77 5.89 -5.29
N TYR A 117 -11.67 6.58 -5.11
CA TYR A 117 -11.19 6.99 -3.81
C TYR A 117 -10.54 8.36 -3.91
N MET A 118 -10.27 8.98 -2.78
CA MET A 118 -9.37 10.13 -2.69
C MET A 118 -8.00 9.67 -2.21
N SER A 119 -6.98 10.35 -2.71
CA SER A 119 -5.59 10.03 -2.40
C SER A 119 -4.81 11.29 -2.08
N ASP A 120 -4.12 11.27 -0.96
CA ASP A 120 -3.13 12.29 -0.59
C ASP A 120 -1.75 11.65 -0.51
N ILE A 121 -0.71 12.43 -0.82
CA ILE A 121 0.69 12.00 -0.81
C ILE A 121 1.54 12.91 0.06
N GLN A 122 2.56 12.32 0.67
CA GLN A 122 3.55 13.05 1.45
C GLN A 122 4.90 12.98 0.73
N LYS A 123 5.39 14.11 0.21
CA LYS A 123 6.64 14.21 -0.57
C LYS A 123 7.89 14.49 0.27
N ILE A 124 7.70 14.88 1.53
CA ILE A 124 8.77 15.15 2.51
C ILE A 124 8.54 14.24 3.70
N GLU A 125 9.56 13.53 4.17
CA GLU A 125 9.44 12.66 5.34
C GLU A 125 8.85 13.42 6.55
N ASN A 126 7.74 12.92 7.11
CA ASN A 126 6.97 13.58 8.18
C ASN A 126 6.44 14.99 7.84
N GLY A 127 6.35 15.35 6.56
CA GLY A 127 5.75 16.58 6.06
C GLY A 127 4.22 16.55 5.97
N ASN A 128 3.63 17.52 5.27
CA ASN A 128 2.19 17.59 5.07
C ASN A 128 1.73 16.66 3.94
N PHE A 129 0.47 16.23 4.04
CA PHE A 129 -0.23 15.56 2.96
C PHE A 129 -0.73 16.58 1.93
N GLU A 130 -0.60 16.23 0.65
CA GLU A 130 -1.07 17.01 -0.48
C GLU A 130 -1.92 16.11 -1.39
N SER A 131 -3.07 16.60 -1.85
CA SER A 131 -3.94 15.80 -2.71
C SER A 131 -3.32 15.46 -4.05
N THR A 132 -3.58 14.25 -4.50
CA THR A 132 -3.14 13.74 -5.80
C THR A 132 -4.31 13.08 -6.55
N SER A 133 -4.18 13.00 -7.87
CA SER A 133 -5.16 12.32 -8.70
C SER A 133 -4.88 10.82 -8.70
N ASN A 134 -5.94 10.03 -8.67
CA ASN A 134 -5.89 8.58 -8.82
C ASN A 134 -6.73 8.11 -10.03
N VAL A 135 -6.49 6.88 -10.46
CA VAL A 135 -7.19 6.26 -11.61
C VAL A 135 -8.41 5.43 -11.20
N GLY A 136 -8.67 5.30 -9.90
CA GLY A 136 -9.67 4.39 -9.34
C GLY A 136 -9.32 2.91 -9.52
N VAL A 137 -10.17 2.03 -9.00
CA VAL A 137 -9.94 0.58 -8.96
C VAL A 137 -11.08 -0.17 -9.66
N PHE A 138 -10.84 -0.74 -10.83
CA PHE A 138 -11.86 -1.48 -11.59
C PHE A 138 -11.94 -2.96 -11.16
N PRO A 139 -13.13 -3.59 -11.19
CA PRO A 139 -13.30 -5.00 -10.80
C PRO A 139 -12.38 -5.93 -11.56
N ASP A 140 -11.75 -6.87 -10.85
CA ASP A 140 -10.83 -7.89 -11.39
C ASP A 140 -9.65 -7.33 -12.19
N ALA A 141 -9.44 -6.01 -12.18
CA ALA A 141 -8.41 -5.34 -12.94
C ALA A 141 -7.20 -5.03 -12.07
N LYS A 142 -6.02 -5.10 -12.69
CA LYS A 142 -4.78 -4.55 -12.15
C LYS A 142 -4.67 -3.08 -12.56
N GLY A 143 -4.45 -2.20 -11.60
CA GLY A 143 -4.16 -0.79 -11.82
C GLY A 143 -2.74 -0.43 -11.40
N THR A 144 -2.25 0.72 -11.87
CA THR A 144 -0.94 1.24 -11.49
C THR A 144 -0.96 2.76 -11.56
N GLU A 145 -0.47 3.38 -10.49
CA GLU A 145 -0.17 4.81 -10.42
C GLU A 145 1.33 5.00 -10.26
N ILE A 146 1.88 6.03 -10.93
CA ILE A 146 3.32 6.23 -11.08
C ILE A 146 3.67 7.68 -10.76
N TRP A 147 4.64 7.88 -9.88
CA TRP A 147 5.20 9.20 -9.58
C TRP A 147 6.70 9.24 -9.90
N SER A 148 7.13 10.35 -10.50
CA SER A 148 8.55 10.64 -10.75
C SER A 148 9.26 11.25 -9.54
N GLU A 149 8.51 11.72 -8.56
CA GLU A 149 9.02 12.30 -7.32
C GLU A 149 8.92 11.28 -6.19
N MET A 150 9.78 11.43 -5.18
CA MET A 150 9.74 10.59 -3.99
C MET A 150 8.44 10.83 -3.22
N ILE A 151 7.72 9.76 -2.93
CA ILE A 151 6.56 9.77 -2.04
C ILE A 151 6.90 8.87 -0.86
N TYR A 152 6.81 9.42 0.36
CA TYR A 152 7.10 8.69 1.59
C TYR A 152 5.87 7.96 2.12
N THR A 153 4.69 8.57 1.98
CA THR A 153 3.44 8.04 2.51
C THR A 153 2.31 8.36 1.54
N ILE A 154 1.39 7.41 1.36
CA ILE A 154 0.12 7.61 0.66
C ILE A 154 -1.05 7.44 1.63
N GLY A 155 -1.99 8.36 1.61
CA GLY A 155 -3.28 8.26 2.30
C GLY A 155 -4.37 7.90 1.31
N LEU A 156 -5.23 6.95 1.66
CA LEU A 156 -6.38 6.52 0.87
C LEU A 156 -7.64 6.66 1.72
N TYR A 157 -8.67 7.34 1.21
CA TYR A 157 -9.91 7.64 1.93
C TYR A 157 -11.07 7.90 0.97
N ASP A 158 -12.28 8.07 1.50
CA ASP A 158 -13.53 8.36 0.75
C ASP A 158 -13.76 7.37 -0.42
N MET A 159 -13.93 6.08 -0.09
CA MET A 159 -14.17 5.01 -1.07
C MET A 159 -15.64 4.97 -1.53
N ILE A 160 -15.87 5.13 -2.84
CA ILE A 160 -17.20 5.29 -3.50
C ILE A 160 -17.31 4.45 -4.77
#